data_AF-A0A1L9TMA8-F1
#
_entry.id   AF-A0A1L9TMA8-F1
#
_cell.length_a   1.000
_cell.length_b   1.000
_cell.length_c   1.000
_cell.angle_alpha   90.00
_cell.angle_beta   90.00
_cell.angle_gamma   90.00
#
_symmetry.space_group_name_H-M   'P 1'
#
loop_
_entity.id
_entity.type
_entity.pdbx_description
1 polymer ?
#
loop_
_entity_poly.entity_id
_entity_poly.type
_entity_poly.pdbx_seq_one_letter_code
_entity_poly.pdbx_strand_id
1 'polypeptide(L)' 'RCWEHSCGGRAFSSLGNYERHLREKSGRAKSFTCEQCGQRFTRSTAKNKHIRYGRCR' A
#
# COMPACT_ATOMS: atom_id res chain seq x y z
N ARG A 1 8.64 -14.68 -4.15
CA ARG A 1 7.65 -15.38 -3.28
C ARG A 1 8.04 -15.11 -1.84
N CYS A 2 7.10 -14.86 -0.92
CA CYS A 2 7.39 -14.68 0.50
C CYS A 2 7.12 -16.00 1.24
N TRP A 3 8.11 -16.49 1.97
CA TRP A 3 8.09 -17.81 2.62
C TRP A 3 7.87 -17.75 4.13
N GLU A 4 7.59 -16.57 4.68
CA GLU A 4 7.20 -16.46 6.09
C GLU A 4 5.85 -17.13 6.35
N HIS A 5 5.75 -17.86 7.46
CA HIS A 5 4.52 -18.54 7.91
C HIS A 5 3.36 -17.55 8.08
N SER A 6 3.65 -16.33 8.55
CA SER A 6 2.68 -15.23 8.70
C SER A 6 2.25 -14.59 7.36
N CYS A 7 2.93 -14.88 6.25
CA CYS A 7 2.61 -14.37 4.92
C CYS A 7 1.80 -15.33 4.05
N GLY A 8 1.57 -16.56 4.51
CA GLY A 8 0.76 -17.56 3.79
C GLY A 8 1.33 -17.91 2.40
N GLY A 9 2.64 -17.87 2.21
CA GLY A 9 3.27 -18.27 0.94
C GLY A 9 3.01 -17.31 -0.23
N ARG A 10 2.63 -16.05 0.04
CA ARG A 10 2.29 -15.04 -0.99
C ARG A 10 3.29 -15.01 -2.14
N ALA A 11 2.79 -15.32 -3.34
CA ALA A 11 3.53 -15.18 -4.59
C ALA A 11 3.27 -13.79 -5.21
N PHE A 12 4.32 -13.19 -5.77
CA PHE A 12 4.24 -11.89 -6.42
C PHE A 12 4.68 -12.07 -7.86
N SER A 13 3.89 -11.56 -8.79
CA SER A 13 4.18 -11.62 -10.23
C SER A 13 5.27 -10.63 -10.67
N SER A 14 5.72 -9.74 -9.77
CA SER A 14 6.79 -8.78 -10.04
C SER A 14 7.60 -8.46 -8.79
N LEU A 15 8.88 -8.15 -9.00
CA LEU A 15 9.82 -7.79 -7.92
C LEU A 15 9.32 -6.57 -7.13
N GLY A 16 8.86 -5.51 -7.81
CA GLY A 16 8.37 -4.30 -7.13
C GLY A 16 7.15 -4.54 -6.23
N ASN A 17 6.29 -5.54 -6.55
CA ASN A 17 5.19 -5.93 -5.68
C ASN A 17 5.69 -6.68 -4.44
N TYR A 18 6.73 -7.51 -4.58
CA TYR A 18 7.38 -8.20 -3.47
C TYR A 18 8.10 -7.23 -2.52
N GLU A 19 8.88 -6.29 -3.06
CA GLU A 19 9.57 -5.27 -2.25
C GLU A 19 8.59 -4.36 -1.51
N ARG A 20 7.47 -4.00 -2.14
CA ARG A 20 6.39 -3.27 -1.46
C ARG A 20 5.83 -4.07 -0.30
N HIS A 21 5.56 -5.36 -0.52
CA HIS A 21 5.05 -6.23 0.52
C HIS A 21 5.99 -6.32 1.73
N LEU A 22 7.31 -6.41 1.50
CA LEU A 22 8.29 -6.40 2.58
C LEU A 22 8.30 -5.08 3.37
N ARG A 23 8.17 -3.93 2.69
CA ARG A 23 8.07 -2.62 3.36
C ARG A 23 6.83 -2.48 4.23
N GLU A 24 5.69 -2.99 3.75
CA GLU A 24 4.45 -3.02 4.53
C GLU A 24 4.59 -3.93 5.76
N LYS A 25 5.26 -5.10 5.62
CA LYS A 25 5.58 -6.01 6.73
C LYS A 25 6.51 -5.38 7.78
N SER A 26 7.47 -4.57 7.37
CA SER A 26 8.38 -3.86 8.28
C SER A 26 7.69 -2.79 9.14
N GLY A 27 6.40 -2.50 8.94
CA GLY A 27 5.64 -1.55 9.75
C GLY A 27 6.01 -0.07 9.51
N ARG A 28 7.02 0.22 8.69
CA ARG A 28 7.44 1.58 8.29
C ARG A 28 6.53 2.17 7.21
N ALA A 29 5.28 1.73 7.13
CA ALA A 29 4.34 2.20 6.12
C ALA A 29 3.98 3.65 6.42
N LYS A 30 4.60 4.57 5.67
CA LYS A 30 4.24 5.99 5.70
C LYS A 30 2.76 6.10 5.33
N SER A 31 1.95 6.64 6.24
CA SER A 31 0.55 6.94 5.94
C SER A 31 0.48 8.19 5.07
N PHE A 32 -0.29 8.11 3.99
CA PHE A 32 -0.59 9.22 3.10
C PHE A 32 -2.03 9.65 3.37
N THR A 33 -2.21 10.86 3.89
CA THR A 33 -3.54 11.38 4.20
C THR A 33 -4.02 12.26 3.05
N CYS A 34 -5.30 12.11 2.68
CA CYS A 34 -5.96 13.07 1.82
C CYS A 34 -6.32 14.30 2.63
N GLU A 35 -5.89 15.48 2.20
CA GLU A 35 -6.09 16.73 2.97
C GLU A 35 -7.52 17.26 2.86
N GLN A 36 -8.27 16.81 1.86
CA GLN A 36 -9.65 17.23 1.63
C GLN A 36 -10.65 16.47 2.53
N CYS A 37 -10.51 15.14 2.64
CA CYS A 37 -11.44 14.30 3.41
C CYS A 37 -10.82 13.61 4.63
N GLY A 38 -9.53 13.78 4.88
CA GLY A 38 -8.83 13.14 6.00
C GLY A 38 -8.57 11.64 5.83
N GLN A 39 -8.96 11.02 4.71
CA GLN A 39 -8.82 9.58 4.51
C GLN A 39 -7.34 9.16 4.46
N ARG A 40 -6.99 8.12 5.22
CA ARG A 40 -5.62 7.59 5.33
C ARG A 40 -5.40 6.45 4.36
N PHE A 41 -4.29 6.51 3.64
CA PHE A 41 -3.85 5.50 2.69
C PHE A 41 -2.49 4.98 3.09
N THR A 42 -2.24 3.70 2.89
CA THR A 42 -0.90 3.10 3.09
C THR A 42 0.04 3.40 1.92
N ARG A 43 -0.46 3.99 0.83
CA ARG A 43 0.27 4.21 -0.43
C ARG A 43 -0.10 5.54 -1.09
N SER A 44 0.90 6.29 -1.54
CA SER A 44 0.71 7.54 -2.31
C SER A 44 -0.11 7.33 -3.58
N THR A 45 0.16 6.24 -4.30
CA THR A 45 -0.59 5.86 -5.51
C THR A 45 -2.08 5.63 -5.23
N ALA A 46 -2.44 5.13 -4.05
CA ALA A 46 -3.83 4.96 -3.65
C ALA A 46 -4.49 6.32 -3.35
N LYS A 47 -3.82 7.21 -2.58
CA LYS A 47 -4.26 8.61 -2.38
C LYS A 47 -4.46 9.32 -3.73
N ASN A 48 -3.48 9.25 -4.62
CA ASN A 48 -3.52 9.94 -5.90
C ASN A 48 -4.68 9.43 -6.77
N LYS A 49 -4.95 8.12 -6.79
CA LYS A 49 -6.12 7.57 -7.49
C LYS A 49 -7.42 8.03 -6.83
N HIS A 50 -7.49 8.04 -5.51
CA HIS A 50 -8.66 8.53 -4.78
C HIS A 50 -9.02 9.97 -5.18
N ILE A 51 -8.02 10.86 -5.22
CA ILE A 51 -8.21 12.25 -5.67
C ILE A 51 -8.54 12.31 -7.17
N ARG A 52 -7.75 11.62 -8.01
CA ARG A 52 -7.89 11.66 -9.48
C ARG A 52 -9.25 11.19 -9.96
N TYR A 53 -9.83 10.18 -9.33
CA TYR A 53 -11.14 9.64 -9.71
C TYR A 53 -12.30 10.30 -8.96
N GLY A 54 -12.07 11.41 -8.24
CA GLY A 54 -13.13 12.10 -7.49
C GLY A 54 -13.78 11.22 -6.41
N ARG A 55 -13.05 10.23 -5.88
CA ARG A 55 -13.53 9.41 -4.75
C ARG A 55 -13.35 10.13 -3.41
N CYS A 56 -12.81 11.34 -3.46
CA CYS A 56 -12.73 12.27 -2.35
C CYS A 56 -14.10 12.94 -2.18
N ARG A 57 -14.79 12.58 -1.11
CA ARG A 57 -16.04 13.17 -0.65
C ARG A 57 -15.81 13.73 0.73
#